data_AF-A0A536GMU7-F1
#
_entry.id   AF-A0A536GMU7-F1
#
_cell.length_a   1.000
_cell.length_b   1.000
_cell.length_c   1.000
_cell.angle_alpha   90.00
_cell.angle_beta   90.00
_cell.angle_gamma   90.00
#
_symmetry.space_group_name_H-M   'P 1'
#
loop_
_entity.id
_entity.type
_entity.pdbx_description
1 polymer ?
#
loop_
_entity_poly.entity_id
_entity_poly.type
_entity_poly.pdbx_seq_one_letter_code
_entity_poly.pdbx_strand_id
1 'polypeptide(L)'
;MTFTPTASGTRTGSVTIDDSATGSPHQLRLTGYSFAFKAAHTLDGWGGLHADGGTPPLTDSAYWPGWKIARSAALLPDASAGYVLDGYGGVHTAGTIANVPTAYFGFDIARDIVFLPTATAANPQGYTLDGWGGIHPFGGAPAISGGGYWPFWDIARAVRYSQDSTAANPMGWTLDGWGGIHSAAPSGPVGPSPATSHSPREAPPRTLPG
;
A
#
# COMPACT_ATOMS: atom_id res chain seq x y z
N MET A 1 -10.11 -27.10 -13.80
CA MET A 1 -8.88 -27.08 -12.99
C MET A 1 -9.01 -25.98 -11.96
N THR A 2 -8.77 -26.27 -10.68
CA THR A 2 -8.76 -25.27 -9.61
C THR A 2 -7.35 -25.21 -9.04
N PHE A 3 -6.76 -24.01 -8.97
CA PHE A 3 -5.43 -23.78 -8.42
C PHE A 3 -5.58 -23.17 -7.01
N THR A 4 -5.17 -23.91 -5.98
CA THR A 4 -5.34 -23.50 -4.57
C THR A 4 -4.03 -23.70 -3.79
N PRO A 5 -2.98 -22.92 -4.10
CA PRO A 5 -1.67 -23.06 -3.46
C PRO A 5 -1.73 -22.63 -1.99
N THR A 6 -1.17 -23.45 -1.09
CA THR A 6 -1.15 -23.18 0.36
C THR A 6 0.13 -22.53 0.87
N ALA A 7 1.17 -22.48 0.04
CA ALA A 7 2.45 -21.86 0.39
C ALA A 7 2.83 -20.83 -0.67
N SER A 8 3.49 -19.74 -0.25
CA SER A 8 3.95 -18.69 -1.16
C SER A 8 5.08 -19.14 -2.08
N GLY A 9 5.19 -18.50 -3.25
CA GLY A 9 6.25 -18.74 -4.23
C GLY A 9 5.72 -19.22 -5.58
N THR A 10 6.66 -19.47 -6.49
CA THR A 10 6.40 -20.01 -7.83
C THR A 10 5.95 -21.47 -7.74
N ARG A 11 4.83 -21.79 -8.37
CA ARG A 11 4.28 -23.13 -8.49
C ARG A 11 4.29 -23.53 -9.96
N THR A 12 4.93 -24.65 -10.26
CA THR A 12 4.94 -25.22 -11.61
C THR A 12 4.13 -26.50 -11.64
N GLY A 13 3.51 -26.77 -12.79
CA GLY A 13 2.79 -28.01 -13.06
C GLY A 13 2.66 -28.23 -14.56
N SER A 14 2.12 -29.37 -14.96
CA SER A 14 1.81 -29.64 -16.36
C SER A 14 0.43 -30.25 -16.48
N VAL A 15 -0.32 -29.83 -17.49
CA VAL A 15 -1.52 -30.52 -17.94
C VAL A 15 -1.10 -31.43 -19.08
N THR A 16 -1.23 -32.74 -18.87
CA THR A 16 -1.00 -33.76 -19.89
C THR A 16 -2.33 -34.06 -20.58
N ILE A 17 -2.31 -34.08 -21.91
CA ILE A 17 -3.45 -34.41 -22.76
C ILE A 17 -3.04 -35.62 -23.58
N ASP A 18 -3.63 -36.77 -23.26
CA ASP A 18 -3.55 -37.97 -24.07
C ASP A 18 -4.60 -37.88 -25.19
N ASP A 19 -4.14 -37.80 -26.44
CA ASP A 19 -4.99 -37.84 -27.62
C ASP A 19 -4.46 -38.82 -28.69
N SER A 20 -5.17 -38.95 -29.81
CA SER A 20 -4.82 -39.88 -30.89
C SER A 20 -4.00 -39.25 -32.02
N ALA A 21 -3.53 -38.01 -31.86
CA ALA A 21 -2.67 -37.34 -32.84
C ALA A 21 -1.19 -37.73 -32.65
N THR A 22 -0.41 -37.60 -33.72
CA THR A 22 1.05 -37.84 -33.68
C THR A 22 1.71 -36.87 -32.69
N GLY A 23 2.50 -37.40 -31.75
CA GLY A 23 3.16 -36.60 -30.72
C GLY A 23 2.49 -36.65 -29.34
N SER A 24 1.41 -37.42 -29.21
CA SER A 24 0.75 -37.68 -27.92
C SER A 24 1.62 -38.50 -26.95
N PRO A 25 1.60 -38.18 -25.64
CA PRO A 25 0.81 -37.11 -25.02
C PRO A 25 1.37 -35.70 -25.22
N HIS A 26 0.46 -34.74 -25.41
CA HIS A 26 0.78 -33.31 -25.41
C HIS A 26 0.84 -32.76 -23.98
N GLN A 27 1.80 -31.88 -23.69
CA GLN A 27 1.93 -31.25 -22.37
C GLN A 27 1.85 -29.73 -22.45
N LEU A 28 0.98 -29.13 -21.63
CA LEU A 28 0.97 -27.69 -21.37
C LEU A 28 1.61 -27.42 -20.01
N ARG A 29 2.72 -26.70 -20.00
CA ARG A 29 3.40 -26.25 -18.78
C ARG A 29 2.66 -25.05 -18.19
N LEU A 30 2.41 -25.09 -16.89
CA LEU A 30 1.76 -24.03 -16.13
C LEU A 30 2.74 -23.47 -15.09
N THR A 31 2.72 -22.15 -14.94
CA THR A 31 3.43 -21.43 -13.89
C THR A 31 2.46 -20.49 -13.20
N GLY A 32 2.32 -20.61 -11.88
CA GLY A 32 1.52 -19.73 -11.05
C GLY A 32 2.37 -19.10 -9.95
N TYR A 33 2.00 -17.89 -9.53
CA TYR A 33 2.58 -17.24 -8.35
C TYR A 33 1.54 -17.23 -7.24
N SER A 34 2.00 -17.48 -6.02
CA SER A 34 1.17 -17.46 -4.83
C SER A 34 1.83 -16.62 -3.76
N PHE A 35 1.05 -15.78 -3.11
CA PHE A 35 1.51 -14.94 -2.01
C PHE A 35 0.62 -15.24 -0.81
N ALA A 36 1.21 -15.67 0.29
CA ALA A 36 0.48 -15.85 1.52
C ALA A 36 0.20 -14.47 2.11
N PHE A 37 -1.06 -14.18 2.38
CA PHE A 37 -1.50 -12.98 3.09
C PHE A 37 -2.30 -13.41 4.33
N LYS A 38 -2.32 -12.57 5.37
CA LYS A 38 -3.05 -12.85 6.61
C LYS A 38 -4.49 -12.38 6.53
N ALA A 39 -4.72 -11.21 5.96
CA ALA A 39 -6.04 -10.69 5.68
C ALA A 39 -6.09 -9.75 4.48
N ALA A 40 -7.30 -9.54 3.96
CA ALA A 40 -7.60 -8.64 2.86
C ALA A 40 -8.93 -7.93 3.16
N HIS A 41 -8.87 -6.61 3.25
CA HIS A 41 -10.02 -5.74 3.42
C HIS A 41 -10.06 -4.72 2.29
N THR A 42 -11.26 -4.38 1.85
CA THR A 42 -11.49 -3.24 0.95
C THR A 42 -12.01 -2.07 1.77
N LEU A 43 -11.48 -0.88 1.51
CA LEU A 43 -11.93 0.37 2.12
C LEU A 43 -12.85 1.10 1.14
N ASP A 44 -14.04 1.46 1.59
CA ASP A 44 -14.89 2.39 0.84
C ASP A 44 -14.57 3.86 1.19
N GLY A 45 -15.02 4.79 0.35
CA GLY A 45 -14.74 6.22 0.54
C GLY A 45 -15.37 6.82 1.81
N TRP A 46 -16.32 6.15 2.44
CA TRP A 46 -16.99 6.58 3.68
C TRP A 46 -16.34 5.96 4.93
N GLY A 47 -15.27 5.19 4.80
CA GLY A 47 -14.53 4.61 5.93
C GLY A 47 -14.86 3.15 6.24
N GLY A 48 -15.85 2.56 5.55
CA GLY A 48 -16.22 1.17 5.77
C GLY A 48 -15.13 0.21 5.32
N LEU A 49 -14.72 -0.70 6.21
CA LEU A 49 -13.83 -1.81 5.90
C LEU A 49 -14.62 -3.10 5.66
N HIS A 50 -14.46 -3.67 4.48
CA HIS A 50 -15.15 -4.89 4.05
C HIS A 50 -14.12 -6.00 3.85
N ALA A 51 -14.17 -7.02 4.70
CA ALA A 51 -13.34 -8.21 4.61
C ALA A 51 -13.64 -9.01 3.33
N ASP A 52 -12.65 -9.72 2.80
CA ASP A 52 -12.94 -10.81 1.88
C ASP A 52 -13.69 -11.95 2.61
N GLY A 53 -14.26 -12.90 1.86
CA GLY A 53 -15.04 -13.99 2.45
C GLY A 53 -14.23 -14.96 3.34
N GLY A 54 -12.91 -14.82 3.41
CA GLY A 54 -12.02 -15.66 4.22
C GLY A 54 -11.43 -14.97 5.44
N THR A 55 -11.67 -13.67 5.63
CA THR A 55 -11.00 -12.87 6.66
C THR A 55 -11.95 -12.40 7.74
N PRO A 56 -11.51 -12.36 9.01
CA PRO A 56 -12.31 -11.79 10.08
C PRO A 56 -12.66 -10.32 9.80
N PRO A 57 -13.95 -9.92 9.90
CA PRO A 57 -14.34 -8.54 9.68
C PRO A 57 -13.89 -7.65 10.84
N LEU A 58 -13.40 -6.45 10.51
CA LEU A 58 -13.10 -5.39 11.48
C LEU A 58 -14.32 -4.47 11.57
N THR A 59 -15.37 -4.91 12.26
CA THR A 59 -16.67 -4.23 12.28
C THR A 59 -16.67 -2.90 13.05
N ASP A 60 -15.68 -2.67 13.92
CA ASP A 60 -15.52 -1.43 14.66
C ASP A 60 -14.56 -0.48 13.93
N SER A 61 -14.95 -0.02 12.73
CA SER A 61 -14.21 0.98 11.95
C SER A 61 -14.95 2.33 11.93
N ALA A 62 -14.20 3.42 11.77
CA ALA A 62 -14.84 4.73 11.57
C ALA A 62 -15.64 4.77 10.26
N TYR A 63 -16.74 5.51 10.31
CA TYR A 63 -17.64 5.67 9.17
C TYR A 63 -18.20 7.09 9.14
N TRP A 64 -18.14 7.72 7.97
CA TRP A 64 -18.62 9.08 7.71
C TRP A 64 -19.76 9.06 6.68
N PRO A 65 -21.01 8.91 7.13
CA PRO A 65 -22.17 8.86 6.25
C PRO A 65 -22.23 10.09 5.33
N GLY A 66 -22.26 9.85 4.02
CA GLY A 66 -22.40 10.92 3.02
C GLY A 66 -21.14 11.74 2.75
N TRP A 67 -20.01 11.47 3.43
CA TRP A 67 -18.77 12.21 3.24
C TRP A 67 -17.65 11.29 2.80
N LYS A 68 -17.25 11.41 1.53
CA LYS A 68 -16.13 10.66 0.97
C LYS A 68 -14.81 11.25 1.44
N ILE A 69 -14.36 10.82 2.62
CA ILE A 69 -13.18 11.38 3.28
C ILE A 69 -12.16 10.33 3.70
N ALA A 70 -12.48 9.04 3.63
CA ALA A 70 -11.50 7.99 3.87
C ALA A 70 -10.46 7.96 2.73
N ARG A 71 -9.18 7.89 3.08
CA ARG A 71 -8.05 7.96 2.14
C ARG A 71 -7.31 6.65 2.01
N SER A 72 -7.01 6.02 3.15
CA SER A 72 -6.25 4.78 3.20
C SER A 72 -6.59 4.02 4.47
N ALA A 73 -6.29 2.72 4.47
CA ALA A 73 -6.34 1.91 5.67
C ALA A 73 -5.11 1.01 5.71
N ALA A 74 -4.59 0.81 6.92
CA ALA A 74 -3.48 -0.10 7.16
C ALA A 74 -3.89 -1.12 8.23
N LEU A 75 -3.49 -2.36 8.02
CA LEU A 75 -3.60 -3.43 9.02
C LEU A 75 -2.26 -3.58 9.75
N LEU A 76 -2.33 -3.97 11.02
CA LEU A 76 -1.15 -4.40 11.78
C LEU A 76 -0.45 -5.57 11.06
N PRO A 77 0.86 -5.81 11.33
CA PRO A 77 1.61 -6.92 10.74
C PRO A 77 0.98 -8.31 10.97
N ASP A 78 0.24 -8.49 12.07
CA ASP A 78 -0.50 -9.72 12.38
C ASP A 78 -1.93 -9.75 11.82
N ALA A 79 -2.38 -8.65 11.20
CA ALA A 79 -3.71 -8.40 10.67
C ALA A 79 -4.87 -8.45 11.69
N SER A 80 -4.58 -8.34 12.99
CA SER A 80 -5.58 -8.41 14.06
C SER A 80 -6.47 -7.17 14.18
N ALA A 81 -5.93 -6.00 13.82
CA ALA A 81 -6.59 -4.70 13.86
C ALA A 81 -5.88 -3.73 12.90
N GLY A 82 -6.33 -2.48 12.83
CA GLY A 82 -5.73 -1.48 11.96
C GLY A 82 -6.22 -0.05 12.18
N TYR A 83 -5.89 0.82 11.24
CA TYR A 83 -6.37 2.20 11.20
C TYR A 83 -6.99 2.53 9.84
N VAL A 84 -8.01 3.39 9.86
CA VAL A 84 -8.52 4.13 8.71
C VAL A 84 -8.05 5.58 8.82
N LEU A 85 -7.44 6.10 7.75
CA LEU A 85 -6.97 7.47 7.61
C LEU A 85 -8.03 8.32 6.91
N ASP A 86 -8.39 9.45 7.51
CA ASP A 86 -9.23 10.47 6.88
C ASP A 86 -8.40 11.49 6.06
N GLY A 87 -9.09 12.29 5.24
CA GLY A 87 -8.50 13.32 4.38
C GLY A 87 -7.68 14.39 5.11
N TYR A 88 -7.97 14.66 6.36
CA TYR A 88 -7.31 15.69 7.15
C TYR A 88 -6.10 15.17 7.93
N GLY A 89 -5.83 13.87 7.87
CA GLY A 89 -4.70 13.23 8.54
C GLY A 89 -5.08 12.51 9.85
N GLY A 90 -6.34 12.58 10.25
CA GLY A 90 -6.85 11.86 11.41
C GLY A 90 -6.86 10.36 11.17
N VAL A 91 -6.41 9.59 12.16
CA VAL A 91 -6.51 8.12 12.14
C VAL A 91 -7.59 7.64 13.08
N HIS A 92 -8.29 6.61 12.65
CA HIS A 92 -9.42 6.04 13.36
C HIS A 92 -9.24 4.54 13.47
N THR A 93 -9.49 4.02 14.67
CA THR A 93 -9.33 2.60 14.98
C THR A 93 -10.21 1.73 14.09
N ALA A 94 -9.67 0.60 13.65
CA ALA A 94 -10.40 -0.50 13.04
C ALA A 94 -10.12 -1.77 13.85
N GLY A 95 -11.11 -2.24 14.60
CA GLY A 95 -10.93 -3.30 15.60
C GLY A 95 -10.25 -2.81 16.89
N THR A 96 -9.77 -3.74 17.71
CA THR A 96 -9.18 -3.42 19.03
C THR A 96 -7.71 -3.03 18.90
N ILE A 97 -7.43 -1.74 18.91
CA ILE A 97 -6.09 -1.13 18.82
C ILE A 97 -6.06 0.14 19.67
N ALA A 98 -4.92 0.44 20.31
CA ALA A 98 -4.74 1.67 21.05
C ALA A 98 -4.91 2.87 20.12
N ASN A 99 -5.54 3.97 20.57
CA ASN A 99 -5.64 5.19 19.79
C ASN A 99 -4.39 6.06 20.03
N VAL A 100 -3.74 6.53 18.97
CA VAL A 100 -2.57 7.41 19.05
C VAL A 100 -2.77 8.69 18.23
N PRO A 101 -2.25 9.84 18.68
CA PRO A 101 -2.28 11.07 17.90
C PRO A 101 -1.52 10.95 16.59
N THR A 102 -2.05 11.58 15.55
CA THR A 102 -1.40 11.74 14.24
C THR A 102 -1.37 13.20 13.82
N ALA A 103 -0.61 13.50 12.76
CA ALA A 103 -0.59 14.84 12.18
C ALA A 103 -1.96 15.21 11.61
N TYR A 104 -2.41 16.44 11.90
CA TYR A 104 -3.61 17.02 11.32
C TYR A 104 -3.20 18.14 10.36
N PHE A 105 -3.58 18.01 9.10
CA PHE A 105 -3.10 18.88 8.02
C PHE A 105 -3.98 20.12 7.81
N GLY A 106 -5.17 20.16 8.42
CA GLY A 106 -6.09 21.29 8.33
C GLY A 106 -6.93 21.37 7.05
N PHE A 107 -6.61 20.55 6.05
CA PHE A 107 -7.37 20.39 4.82
C PHE A 107 -7.20 18.98 4.28
N ASP A 108 -8.03 18.66 3.28
CA ASP A 108 -8.07 17.35 2.66
C ASP A 108 -6.85 17.09 1.75
N ILE A 109 -5.81 16.48 2.32
CA ILE A 109 -4.51 16.25 1.67
C ILE A 109 -3.83 14.95 2.10
N ALA A 110 -4.36 14.25 3.09
CA ALA A 110 -3.83 12.95 3.48
C ALA A 110 -3.91 11.95 2.32
N ARG A 111 -2.92 11.06 2.23
CA ARG A 111 -2.78 10.11 1.12
C ARG A 111 -2.72 8.68 1.60
N ASP A 112 -1.90 8.43 2.61
CA ASP A 112 -1.57 7.06 2.95
C ASP A 112 -1.17 6.91 4.41
N ILE A 113 -1.33 5.70 4.91
CA ILE A 113 -0.92 5.27 6.24
C ILE A 113 -0.23 3.93 6.15
N VAL A 114 0.83 3.74 6.93
CA VAL A 114 1.55 2.46 7.01
C VAL A 114 2.01 2.22 8.44
N PHE A 115 1.91 0.97 8.91
CA PHE A 115 2.48 0.54 10.18
C PHE A 115 3.93 0.07 10.01
N LEU A 116 4.75 0.32 11.03
CA LEU A 116 6.05 -0.33 11.16
C LEU A 116 5.87 -1.86 11.27
N PRO A 117 6.83 -2.66 10.79
CA PRO A 117 6.80 -4.13 10.96
C PRO A 117 6.73 -4.60 12.41
N THR A 118 7.13 -3.76 13.36
CA THR A 118 7.10 -4.04 14.80
C THR A 118 5.85 -3.50 15.51
N ALA A 119 4.92 -2.88 14.78
CA ALA A 119 3.69 -2.34 15.37
C ALA A 119 2.82 -3.46 15.94
N THR A 120 2.17 -3.17 17.06
CA THR A 120 1.22 -4.08 17.72
C THR A 120 -0.04 -3.32 18.12
N ALA A 121 -1.11 -4.02 18.48
CA ALA A 121 -2.35 -3.38 18.94
C ALA A 121 -2.15 -2.47 20.16
N ALA A 122 -1.24 -2.85 21.08
CA ALA A 122 -0.94 -2.06 22.28
C ALA A 122 0.05 -0.92 22.03
N ASN A 123 0.91 -1.05 21.00
CA ASN A 123 1.90 -0.04 20.64
C ASN A 123 1.92 0.18 19.12
N PRO A 124 0.85 0.80 18.57
CA PRO A 124 0.74 1.06 17.14
C PRO A 124 1.67 2.20 16.74
N GLN A 125 2.51 1.96 15.75
CA GLN A 125 3.54 2.89 15.29
C GLN A 125 3.67 2.87 13.77
N GLY A 126 3.93 4.01 13.15
CA GLY A 126 4.01 4.10 11.70
C GLY A 126 4.10 5.52 11.18
N TYR A 127 3.73 5.70 9.91
CA TYR A 127 3.70 7.01 9.26
C TYR A 127 2.38 7.26 8.54
N THR A 128 1.99 8.53 8.50
CA THR A 128 1.02 9.06 7.54
C THR A 128 1.74 9.88 6.48
N LEU A 129 1.20 9.90 5.26
CA LEU A 129 1.70 10.66 4.11
C LEU A 129 0.69 11.74 3.73
N ASP A 130 1.17 12.96 3.49
CA ASP A 130 0.39 14.02 2.83
C ASP A 130 0.65 14.08 1.31
N GLY A 131 -0.23 14.77 0.59
CA GLY A 131 -0.18 14.95 -0.86
C GLY A 131 1.03 15.70 -1.39
N TRP A 132 1.69 16.51 -0.56
CA TRP A 132 2.94 17.16 -0.93
C TRP A 132 4.15 16.23 -0.76
N GLY A 133 3.98 15.06 -0.16
CA GLY A 133 5.06 14.09 0.07
C GLY A 133 5.64 14.15 1.48
N GLY A 134 5.06 14.95 2.38
CA GLY A 134 5.46 14.97 3.79
C GLY A 134 5.11 13.65 4.47
N ILE A 135 6.11 13.03 5.11
CA ILE A 135 5.98 11.80 5.91
C ILE A 135 5.94 12.19 7.39
N HIS A 136 4.89 11.78 8.10
CA HIS A 136 4.64 12.19 9.47
C HIS A 136 4.58 10.96 10.40
N PRO A 137 5.50 10.82 11.37
CA PRO A 137 5.49 9.70 12.30
C PRO A 137 4.32 9.76 13.28
N PHE A 138 3.87 8.58 13.71
CA PHE A 138 2.94 8.42 14.82
C PHE A 138 3.35 7.30 15.77
N GLY A 139 2.80 7.33 16.99
CA GLY A 139 2.95 6.26 17.98
C GLY A 139 4.36 6.08 18.56
N GLY A 140 5.31 6.94 18.22
CA GLY A 140 6.73 6.76 18.58
C GLY A 140 7.61 6.22 17.45
N ALA A 141 7.08 6.13 16.22
CA ALA A 141 7.90 5.85 15.05
C ALA A 141 9.04 6.88 14.93
N PRO A 142 10.27 6.46 14.56
CA PRO A 142 11.39 7.37 14.34
C PRO A 142 11.06 8.44 13.30
N ALA A 143 11.69 9.61 13.37
CA ALA A 143 11.58 10.56 12.26
C ALA A 143 12.33 10.02 11.03
N ILE A 144 11.71 10.13 9.85
CA ILE A 144 12.36 9.83 8.57
C ILE A 144 12.73 11.14 7.89
N SER A 145 13.96 11.25 7.41
CA SER A 145 14.41 12.32 6.53
C SER A 145 14.57 11.77 5.11
N GLY A 146 13.92 12.36 4.12
CA GLY A 146 13.96 11.91 2.73
C GLY A 146 12.57 11.65 2.15
N GLY A 147 12.52 10.99 0.99
CA GLY A 147 11.33 10.89 0.16
C GLY A 147 11.19 12.08 -0.80
N GLY A 148 10.37 11.92 -1.82
CA GLY A 148 10.02 13.03 -2.70
C GLY A 148 9.10 14.01 -1.98
N TYR A 149 9.40 15.30 -2.10
CA TYR A 149 8.59 16.40 -1.55
C TYR A 149 8.35 17.45 -2.64
N TRP A 150 7.08 17.76 -2.88
CA TRP A 150 6.60 18.67 -3.91
C TRP A 150 5.71 19.73 -3.28
N PRO A 151 6.29 20.85 -2.81
CA PRO A 151 5.53 21.93 -2.22
C PRO A 151 4.40 22.37 -3.14
N PHE A 152 3.19 22.50 -2.58
CA PHE A 152 1.99 22.96 -3.28
C PHE A 152 1.49 22.05 -4.39
N TRP A 153 2.07 20.86 -4.58
CA TRP A 153 1.63 19.91 -5.59
C TRP A 153 1.15 18.64 -4.91
N ASP A 154 -0.17 18.44 -4.97
CA ASP A 154 -0.82 17.24 -4.48
C ASP A 154 -0.58 16.06 -5.45
N ILE A 155 0.57 15.41 -5.28
CA ILE A 155 1.07 14.38 -6.19
C ILE A 155 1.56 13.11 -5.50
N ALA A 156 1.93 13.17 -4.22
CA ALA A 156 2.32 11.97 -3.49
C ALA A 156 1.13 10.99 -3.40
N ARG A 157 1.41 9.69 -3.48
CA ARG A 157 0.38 8.63 -3.53
C ARG A 157 0.52 7.60 -2.45
N ALA A 158 1.74 7.13 -2.17
CA ALA A 158 1.95 6.06 -1.22
C ALA A 158 3.31 6.15 -0.53
N VAL A 159 3.37 5.62 0.69
CA VAL A 159 4.61 5.38 1.44
C VAL A 159 4.71 3.90 1.79
N ARG A 160 5.84 3.25 1.48
CA ARG A 160 6.03 1.81 1.70
C ARG A 160 7.37 1.54 2.36
N TYR A 161 7.42 0.53 3.23
CA TYR A 161 8.68 0.02 3.75
C TYR A 161 9.27 -1.04 2.82
N SER A 162 10.59 -1.15 2.85
CA SER A 162 11.27 -2.38 2.43
C SER A 162 10.90 -3.53 3.36
N GLN A 163 10.84 -4.74 2.83
CA GLN A 163 10.72 -5.96 3.64
C GLN A 163 11.94 -6.17 4.55
N ASP A 164 13.08 -5.58 4.20
CA ASP A 164 14.32 -5.62 4.98
C ASP A 164 14.40 -4.48 6.02
N SER A 165 13.35 -3.66 6.15
CA SER A 165 13.30 -2.54 7.08
C SER A 165 13.30 -3.04 8.53
N THR A 166 14.10 -2.40 9.38
CA THR A 166 14.13 -2.67 10.84
C THR A 166 13.85 -1.39 11.62
N ALA A 167 13.51 -1.50 12.91
CA ALA A 167 13.29 -0.33 13.75
C ALA A 167 14.53 0.58 13.85
N ALA A 168 15.74 0.01 13.79
CA ALA A 168 17.00 0.75 13.84
C ALA A 168 17.43 1.32 12.46
N ASN A 169 16.96 0.71 11.37
CA ASN A 169 17.26 1.13 10.00
C ASN A 169 15.97 1.09 9.16
N PRO A 170 15.09 2.09 9.31
CA PRO A 170 13.85 2.14 8.56
C PRO A 170 14.16 2.44 7.09
N MET A 171 13.81 1.51 6.21
CA MET A 171 13.99 1.66 4.77
C MET A 171 12.62 1.76 4.10
N GLY A 172 12.45 2.72 3.20
CA GLY A 172 11.20 2.85 2.47
C GLY A 172 11.27 3.76 1.26
N TRP A 173 10.13 3.92 0.59
CA TRP A 173 9.98 4.80 -0.56
C TRP A 173 8.65 5.52 -0.55
N THR A 174 8.63 6.72 -1.13
CA THR A 174 7.40 7.39 -1.54
C THR A 174 7.16 7.20 -3.05
N LEU A 175 5.90 7.01 -3.41
CA LEU A 175 5.43 6.92 -4.78
C LEU A 175 4.72 8.21 -5.17
N ASP A 176 5.06 8.78 -6.31
CA ASP A 176 4.36 9.94 -6.88
C ASP A 176 3.27 9.54 -7.89
N GLY A 177 2.46 10.53 -8.30
CA GLY A 177 1.35 10.35 -9.22
C GLY A 177 1.74 9.98 -10.66
N TRP A 178 3.02 10.06 -11.01
CA TRP A 178 3.56 9.60 -12.29
C TRP A 178 4.14 8.18 -12.19
N GLY A 179 4.14 7.58 -11.00
CA GLY A 179 4.75 6.28 -10.74
C GLY A 179 6.25 6.36 -10.38
N GLY A 180 6.79 7.56 -10.17
CA GLY A 180 8.16 7.75 -9.71
C GLY A 180 8.32 7.31 -8.25
N ILE A 181 9.43 6.62 -7.96
CA ILE A 181 9.77 6.07 -6.64
C ILE A 181 10.93 6.87 -6.06
N HIS A 182 10.76 7.37 -4.83
CA HIS A 182 11.72 8.23 -4.15
C HIS A 182 12.11 7.62 -2.82
N SER A 183 13.41 7.43 -2.57
CA SER A 183 13.91 6.82 -1.33
C SER A 183 13.60 7.66 -0.10
N ALA A 184 12.98 7.05 0.90
CA ALA A 184 12.82 7.58 2.25
C ALA A 184 13.91 6.96 3.15
N ALA A 185 14.71 7.79 3.82
CA ALA A 185 15.99 7.39 4.41
C ALA A 185 15.90 7.00 5.91
N PRO A 186 16.90 6.26 6.45
CA PRO A 186 18.19 5.92 5.84
C PRO A 186 18.07 4.74 4.87
N SER A 187 18.22 4.99 3.57
CA SER A 187 17.97 3.97 2.54
C SER A 187 19.24 3.20 2.22
N GLY A 188 19.20 1.86 2.29
CA GLY A 188 19.98 1.01 1.40
C GLY A 188 19.61 1.24 -0.09
N PRO A 189 20.37 0.68 -1.04
CA PRO A 189 20.27 1.04 -2.46
C PRO A 189 18.85 0.91 -3.01
N VAL A 190 18.39 1.92 -3.75
CA VAL A 190 17.22 1.78 -4.61
C VAL A 190 17.61 0.82 -5.74
N GLY A 191 17.02 -0.38 -5.77
CA GLY A 191 17.13 -1.26 -6.94
C GLY A 191 16.65 -0.52 -8.18
N PRO A 192 17.15 -0.84 -9.39
CA PRO A 192 16.85 -0.06 -10.59
C PRO A 192 15.33 0.06 -10.78
N SER A 193 14.84 1.30 -10.98
CA SER A 193 13.48 1.52 -11.44
C SER A 193 13.19 0.61 -12.63
N PRO A 194 12.07 -0.12 -12.67
CA PRO A 194 11.56 -0.66 -13.92
C PRO A 194 10.99 0.50 -14.76
N ALA A 195 11.85 1.46 -15.11
CA ALA A 195 11.56 2.51 -16.06
C ALA A 195 12.05 2.00 -17.42
N THR A 196 11.17 1.32 -18.16
CA THR A 196 11.23 1.51 -19.61
C THR A 196 10.81 2.96 -19.84
N SER A 197 11.75 3.78 -20.28
CA SER A 197 11.50 5.16 -20.71
C SER A 197 10.36 5.17 -21.74
N HIS A 198 9.14 5.49 -21.32
CA HIS A 198 8.15 6.00 -22.25
C HIS A 198 8.41 7.50 -22.31
N SER A 199 8.97 7.96 -23.43
CA SER A 199 9.03 9.38 -23.75
C SER A 199 7.65 10.00 -23.52
N PRO A 200 7.56 11.20 -22.91
CA PRO A 200 6.31 11.92 -22.85
C PRO A 200 5.80 12.10 -24.29
N ARG A 201 4.53 11.75 -24.55
CA ARG A 201 3.87 12.30 -25.74
C ARG A 201 3.84 13.81 -25.52
N GLU A 202 4.44 14.57 -26.44
CA GLU A 202 4.40 16.02 -26.44
C GLU A 202 2.96 16.51 -26.22
N ALA A 203 2.79 17.43 -25.28
CA ALA A 203 1.55 18.17 -25.16
C ALA A 203 1.34 18.97 -26.46
N PRO A 204 0.15 18.98 -27.07
CA PRO A 204 -0.10 19.80 -28.25
C PRO A 204 0.11 21.29 -27.90
N PRO A 205 0.67 22.09 -28.82
CA PRO A 205 0.99 23.48 -28.56
C PRO A 205 -0.25 24.28 -28.18
N ARG A 206 -0.13 25.04 -27.09
CA ARG A 206 -1.14 25.98 -26.59
C ARG A 206 -1.25 27.14 -27.59
N THR A 207 -2.30 27.16 -28.41
CA THR A 207 -2.65 28.38 -29.15
C THR A 207 -3.21 29.39 -28.15
N LEU A 208 -2.58 30.57 -28.08
CA LEU A 208 -3.17 31.71 -27.38
C LEU A 208 -4.25 32.32 -28.28
N PRO A 209 -5.45 32.65 -27.77
CA PRO A 209 -6.41 33.44 -28.53
C PRO A 209 -5.92 34.89 -28.65
N GLY A 210 -6.07 35.46 -29.85
CA GLY A 210 -5.89 36.89 -30.13
C GLY A 210 -7.09 37.73 -29.74
#